data_AF-A0A2C9KCE0-F1
#
_entry.id   AF-A0A2C9KCE0-F1
#
_cell.length_a   1.000
_cell.length_b   1.000
_cell.length_c   1.000
_cell.angle_alpha   90.00
_cell.angle_beta   90.00
_cell.angle_gamma   90.00
#
_symmetry.space_group_name_H-M   'P 1'
#
loop_
_entity.id
_entity.type
_entity.pdbx_description
1 polymer ?
#
loop_
_entity_poly.entity_id
_entity_poly.type
_entity_poly.pdbx_seq_one_letter_code
_entity_poly.pdbx_strand_id
1 'polypeptide(L)'
;MLTHTVMQSMFQSKPSINVSSDAMFSSPFWSLKGFSNSLNVTDELIKNLTKDAEENDFQVHKLSLDVEWERTTGDVNFDPSRFNKSYLEELTKQTNMQIILTISPYFKFSSSNFALGVINSTFVKDSGGVVPGLTLYDGQLTAILDVFNQQSVTWFTERLKELNDIGIENFRLTYGTQSWLPYKPRFQSTTGTPNLYRKLMTEAVSRVSKTLIVEHSSESRHVNSLVPLVAKIDLVDGRNCIVGVIDEALTLSIMGYPLVMVDGFKEMKGAKMTSEMYLRWYLLALTFPAYLITKPPWSVNKSLVHAVKQLSPKENMSHILGDYLHQLTEEVLKGQPILRPVWWQDPNNASVHAMAIQDQFLIGEMFLIAPILCEGRYQRDVYIPPGIWESEDRIILGPKVLTDFPVPLDKIVIFKQRKEK
;
A
#
# COMPACT_ATOMS: atom_id res chain seq x y z
N MET A 1 -25.08 8.71 14.38
CA MET A 1 -24.12 7.60 14.52
C MET A 1 -23.14 7.71 13.37
N LEU A 2 -21.83 7.66 13.61
CA LEU A 2 -20.82 7.77 12.55
C LEU A 2 -21.01 6.64 11.51
N THR A 3 -20.90 6.95 10.21
CA THR A 3 -20.94 5.95 9.13
C THR A 3 -19.96 4.81 9.39
N HIS A 4 -18.78 5.14 9.90
CA HIS A 4 -17.79 4.13 10.29
C HIS A 4 -18.28 3.19 11.40
N THR A 5 -18.95 3.70 12.43
CA THR A 5 -19.51 2.84 13.51
C THR A 5 -20.57 1.90 12.96
N VAL A 6 -21.42 2.38 12.04
CA VAL A 6 -22.40 1.54 11.35
C VAL A 6 -21.68 0.47 10.53
N MET A 7 -20.68 0.87 9.73
CA MET A 7 -19.86 -0.07 8.94
C MET A 7 -19.19 -1.11 9.83
N GLN A 8 -18.52 -0.70 10.91
CA GLN A 8 -17.95 -1.61 11.90
C GLN A 8 -18.99 -2.58 12.47
N SER A 9 -20.19 -2.13 12.81
CA SER A 9 -21.23 -3.00 13.36
C SER A 9 -21.75 -4.03 12.36
N MET A 10 -21.71 -3.71 11.05
CA MET A 10 -22.08 -4.63 9.97
C MET A 10 -21.00 -5.68 9.69
N PHE A 11 -19.73 -5.41 10.05
CA PHE A 11 -18.62 -6.34 9.82
C PHE A 11 -18.12 -6.92 11.15
N GLN A 12 -18.40 -8.20 11.39
CA GLN A 12 -18.16 -8.87 12.68
C GLN A 12 -16.69 -9.00 13.11
N SER A 13 -15.74 -8.81 12.20
CA SER A 13 -14.33 -9.10 12.43
C SER A 13 -13.51 -7.82 12.59
N LYS A 14 -12.97 -7.59 13.79
CA LYS A 14 -12.04 -6.50 14.08
C LYS A 14 -10.65 -6.78 13.46
N PRO A 15 -9.86 -5.75 13.14
CA PRO A 15 -8.51 -5.92 12.62
C PRO A 15 -7.60 -6.65 13.63
N SER A 16 -6.90 -7.71 13.20
CA SER A 16 -5.84 -8.35 14.00
C SER A 16 -4.50 -7.64 13.78
N ILE A 17 -4.48 -6.31 13.95
CA ILE A 17 -3.32 -5.50 13.55
C ILE A 17 -2.36 -5.39 14.71
N ASN A 18 -1.11 -5.81 14.47
CA ASN A 18 -0.01 -5.47 15.35
C ASN A 18 0.66 -4.18 14.86
N VAL A 19 0.11 -3.02 15.25
CA VAL A 19 0.65 -1.69 14.92
C VAL A 19 1.93 -1.39 15.73
N SER A 20 2.29 -2.23 16.71
CA SER A 20 3.38 -1.97 17.66
C SER A 20 4.79 -2.10 17.07
N SER A 21 4.93 -2.48 15.80
CA SER A 21 6.25 -2.52 15.16
C SER A 21 6.53 -1.18 14.47
N ASP A 22 7.42 -0.39 15.06
CA ASP A 22 7.98 0.83 14.43
C ASP A 22 8.45 0.57 12.99
N ALA A 23 8.87 -0.66 12.70
CA ALA A 23 9.29 -1.11 11.38
C ALA A 23 8.25 -0.86 10.26
N MET A 24 6.94 -0.88 10.55
CA MET A 24 5.92 -0.67 9.51
C MET A 24 5.94 0.77 8.99
N PHE A 25 6.05 1.75 9.89
CA PHE A 25 5.94 3.19 9.62
C PHE A 25 7.28 3.90 9.38
N SER A 26 8.40 3.25 9.72
CA SER A 26 9.71 3.93 9.80
C SER A 26 10.52 3.92 8.50
N SER A 27 10.31 2.94 7.61
CA SER A 27 11.13 2.78 6.40
C SER A 27 10.32 2.58 5.12
N PRO A 28 10.74 3.21 4.00
CA PRO A 28 10.10 3.06 2.70
C PRO A 28 10.26 1.64 2.17
N PHE A 29 9.29 1.25 1.34
CA PHE A 29 9.49 0.18 0.37
C PHE A 29 10.15 0.76 -0.89
N TRP A 30 10.99 -0.01 -1.57
CA TRP A 30 11.63 0.38 -2.83
C TRP A 30 11.20 -0.54 -3.97
N SER A 31 10.83 0.01 -5.12
CA SER A 31 10.45 -0.78 -6.30
C SER A 31 11.67 -1.06 -7.19
N LEU A 32 11.96 -2.33 -7.46
CA LEU A 32 13.02 -2.70 -8.39
C LEU A 32 12.63 -2.40 -9.85
N LYS A 33 11.37 -2.66 -10.21
CA LYS A 33 10.81 -2.33 -11.52
C LYS A 33 10.88 -0.84 -11.78
N GLY A 34 10.44 -0.04 -10.81
CA GLY A 34 10.39 1.41 -10.95
C GLY A 34 11.78 2.04 -11.02
N PHE A 35 12.75 1.51 -10.27
CA PHE A 35 14.16 1.92 -10.39
C PHE A 35 14.73 1.65 -11.79
N SER A 36 14.55 0.44 -12.30
CA SER A 36 15.13 0.02 -13.58
C SER A 36 14.33 0.45 -14.81
N ASN A 37 13.07 0.84 -14.63
CA ASN A 37 12.05 0.94 -15.69
C ASN A 37 11.99 -0.32 -16.57
N SER A 38 12.34 -1.48 -16.02
CA SER A 38 12.40 -2.77 -16.71
C SER A 38 11.40 -3.76 -16.12
N LEU A 39 10.79 -4.57 -16.97
CA LEU A 39 10.04 -5.75 -16.54
C LEU A 39 10.98 -6.90 -16.17
N ASN A 40 12.13 -6.99 -16.85
CA ASN A 40 13.12 -8.02 -16.61
C ASN A 40 14.00 -7.66 -15.41
N VAL A 41 13.58 -8.10 -14.23
CA VAL A 41 14.31 -7.94 -12.96
C VAL A 41 15.36 -9.04 -12.76
N THR A 42 16.49 -8.71 -12.15
CA THR A 42 17.64 -9.61 -11.92
C THR A 42 18.37 -9.27 -10.62
N ASP A 43 19.21 -10.18 -10.11
CA ASP A 43 20.12 -9.90 -8.99
C ASP A 43 21.03 -8.69 -9.24
N GLU A 44 21.45 -8.48 -10.49
CA GLU A 44 22.32 -7.35 -10.84
C GLU A 44 21.61 -6.02 -10.64
N LEU A 45 20.31 -5.95 -10.96
CA LEU A 45 19.52 -4.76 -10.68
C LEU A 45 19.35 -4.52 -9.19
N ILE A 46 19.27 -5.58 -8.38
CA ILE A 46 19.24 -5.46 -6.91
C ILE A 46 20.54 -4.80 -6.43
N LYS A 47 21.70 -5.31 -6.87
CA LYS A 47 23.01 -4.75 -6.52
C LYS A 47 23.16 -3.30 -6.94
N ASN A 48 22.69 -2.96 -8.15
CA ASN A 48 22.76 -1.59 -8.65
C ASN A 48 21.88 -0.65 -7.81
N LEU A 49 20.66 -1.06 -7.47
CA LEU A 49 19.79 -0.26 -6.62
C LEU A 49 20.37 -0.06 -5.22
N THR A 50 20.89 -1.13 -4.59
CA THR A 50 21.47 -1.03 -3.24
C THR A 50 22.72 -0.16 -3.24
N LYS A 51 23.58 -0.32 -4.25
CA LYS A 51 24.79 0.49 -4.41
C LYS A 51 24.45 1.96 -4.65
N ASP A 52 23.54 2.25 -5.59
CA ASP A 52 23.09 3.62 -5.85
C ASP A 52 22.47 4.26 -4.61
N ALA A 53 21.68 3.49 -3.85
CA ALA A 53 21.11 3.96 -2.59
C ALA A 53 22.22 4.31 -1.59
N GLU A 54 23.19 3.42 -1.38
CA GLU A 54 24.34 3.65 -0.50
C GLU A 54 25.16 4.87 -0.91
N GLU A 55 25.45 5.05 -2.21
CA GLU A 55 26.17 6.21 -2.75
C GLU A 55 25.41 7.53 -2.55
N ASN A 56 24.09 7.47 -2.37
CA ASN A 56 23.24 8.61 -2.05
C ASN A 56 22.84 8.66 -0.56
N ASP A 57 23.50 7.87 0.31
CA ASP A 57 23.23 7.69 1.74
C ASP A 57 21.78 7.33 2.09
N PHE A 58 21.18 6.45 1.30
CA PHE A 58 19.93 5.76 1.61
C PHE A 58 20.21 4.30 1.97
N GLN A 59 19.32 3.72 2.77
CA GLN A 59 19.33 2.29 3.07
C GLN A 59 18.07 1.64 2.53
N VAL A 60 18.24 0.48 1.88
CA VAL A 60 17.15 -0.31 1.32
C VAL A 60 16.85 -1.47 2.28
N HIS A 61 15.90 -1.27 3.20
CA HIS A 61 15.48 -2.34 4.12
C HIS A 61 14.33 -3.19 3.57
N LYS A 62 13.51 -2.62 2.69
CA LYS A 62 12.33 -3.26 2.10
C LYS A 62 12.39 -3.12 0.58
N LEU A 63 12.50 -4.24 -0.12
CA LEU A 63 12.64 -4.27 -1.58
C LEU A 63 11.47 -5.04 -2.19
N SER A 64 10.74 -4.40 -3.10
CA SER A 64 9.65 -5.02 -3.84
C SER A 64 10.15 -5.55 -5.19
N LEU A 65 9.98 -6.86 -5.41
CA LEU A 65 10.12 -7.49 -6.73
C LEU A 65 8.73 -7.53 -7.37
N ASP A 66 8.39 -6.42 -8.03
CA ASP A 66 7.03 -6.12 -8.48
C ASP A 66 6.56 -6.92 -9.70
N VAL A 67 7.50 -7.50 -10.46
CA VAL A 67 7.25 -8.19 -11.74
C VAL A 67 8.30 -9.26 -11.99
N GLU A 68 7.95 -10.27 -12.79
CA GLU A 68 8.85 -11.25 -13.41
C GLU A 68 9.99 -11.80 -12.53
N TRP A 69 9.83 -12.02 -11.23
CA TRP A 69 10.83 -12.77 -10.45
C TRP A 69 10.75 -14.28 -10.76
N GLU A 70 9.55 -14.75 -11.09
CA GLU A 70 9.30 -16.07 -11.68
C GLU A 70 9.71 -16.10 -13.16
N ARG A 71 10.10 -17.27 -13.67
CA ARG A 71 10.29 -17.46 -15.12
C ARG A 71 8.96 -17.39 -15.86
N THR A 72 7.94 -18.03 -15.31
CA THR A 72 6.57 -17.98 -15.81
C THR A 72 5.62 -17.81 -14.63
N THR A 73 4.62 -16.94 -14.77
CA THR A 73 3.57 -16.73 -13.76
C THR A 73 2.93 -18.07 -13.36
N GLY A 74 3.01 -18.38 -12.06
CA GLY A 74 2.51 -19.62 -11.46
C GLY A 74 3.59 -20.64 -11.16
N ASP A 75 4.86 -20.38 -11.49
CA ASP A 75 5.99 -21.22 -11.08
C ASP A 75 6.21 -21.18 -9.56
N VAL A 76 5.88 -20.05 -8.92
CA VAL A 76 6.05 -19.80 -7.47
C VAL A 76 7.48 -20.13 -7.01
N ASN A 77 8.45 -19.88 -7.89
CA ASN A 77 9.86 -20.06 -7.64
C ASN A 77 10.68 -19.09 -8.49
N PHE A 78 11.84 -18.69 -7.98
CA PHE A 78 12.72 -17.76 -8.66
C PHE A 78 13.22 -18.35 -9.98
N ASP A 79 13.31 -17.52 -11.02
CA ASP A 79 13.95 -17.92 -12.25
C ASP A 79 15.47 -18.10 -12.04
N PRO A 80 16.01 -19.34 -12.12
CA PRO A 80 17.41 -19.59 -11.82
C PRO A 80 18.38 -18.97 -12.85
N SER A 81 17.89 -18.53 -14.03
CA SER A 81 18.73 -17.77 -14.97
C SER A 81 18.93 -16.30 -14.59
N ARG A 82 18.13 -15.76 -13.66
CA ARG A 82 18.15 -14.34 -13.28
C ARG A 82 18.47 -14.10 -11.80
N PHE A 83 18.24 -15.11 -10.98
CA PHE A 83 18.40 -15.04 -9.52
C PHE A 83 19.23 -16.22 -9.00
N ASN A 84 20.29 -15.89 -8.27
CA ASN A 84 21.15 -16.81 -7.56
C ASN A 84 20.60 -17.00 -6.13
N LYS A 85 20.24 -18.25 -5.81
CA LYS A 85 19.66 -18.62 -4.51
C LYS A 85 20.53 -18.20 -3.32
N SER A 86 21.84 -18.42 -3.39
CA SER A 86 22.76 -18.09 -2.30
C SER A 86 22.90 -16.59 -2.08
N TYR A 87 22.84 -15.79 -3.15
CA TYR A 87 22.84 -14.33 -3.05
C TYR A 87 21.56 -13.81 -2.37
N LEU A 88 20.39 -14.34 -2.73
CA LEU A 88 19.13 -13.99 -2.08
C LEU A 88 19.09 -14.40 -0.59
N GLU A 89 19.65 -15.57 -0.26
CA GLU A 89 19.83 -16.03 1.13
C GLU A 89 20.73 -15.10 1.93
N GLU A 90 21.85 -14.67 1.36
CA GLU A 90 22.77 -13.70 1.98
C GLU A 90 22.05 -12.38 2.25
N LEU A 91 21.38 -11.85 1.23
CA LEU A 91 20.69 -10.57 1.30
C LEU A 91 19.60 -10.57 2.38
N THR A 92 18.75 -11.58 2.41
CA THR A 92 17.64 -11.65 3.37
C THR A 92 18.11 -11.99 4.79
N LYS A 93 18.99 -12.98 4.96
CA LYS A 93 19.35 -13.50 6.29
C LYS A 93 20.48 -12.71 6.97
N GLN A 94 21.43 -12.15 6.22
CA GLN A 94 22.58 -11.44 6.80
C GLN A 94 22.33 -9.93 6.91
N THR A 95 21.73 -9.31 5.89
CA THR A 95 21.45 -7.87 5.91
C THR A 95 20.09 -7.52 6.50
N ASN A 96 19.27 -8.54 6.82
CA ASN A 96 17.88 -8.40 7.27
C ASN A 96 17.00 -7.61 6.28
N MET A 97 17.34 -7.65 4.97
CA MET A 97 16.53 -7.03 3.94
C MET A 97 15.24 -7.83 3.74
N GLN A 98 14.12 -7.14 3.86
CA GLN A 98 12.80 -7.69 3.58
C GLN A 98 12.53 -7.60 2.08
N ILE A 99 12.53 -8.73 1.39
CA ILE A 99 12.10 -8.80 -0.01
C ILE A 99 10.62 -9.15 -0.03
N ILE A 100 9.84 -8.35 -0.77
CA ILE A 100 8.40 -8.51 -0.99
C ILE A 100 8.21 -9.03 -2.41
N LEU A 101 7.69 -10.25 -2.55
CA LEU A 101 7.43 -10.85 -3.86
C LEU A 101 6.00 -10.61 -4.31
N THR A 102 5.85 -10.13 -5.55
CA THR A 102 4.52 -10.04 -6.16
C THR A 102 4.05 -11.40 -6.62
N ILE A 103 2.93 -11.86 -6.07
CA ILE A 103 2.31 -13.16 -6.35
C ILE A 103 0.90 -12.96 -6.91
N SER A 104 0.41 -13.96 -7.64
CA SER A 104 -0.95 -13.97 -8.17
C SER A 104 -1.56 -15.37 -8.05
N PRO A 105 -2.89 -15.50 -8.10
CA PRO A 105 -3.55 -16.81 -8.11
C PRO A 105 -3.55 -17.49 -9.49
N TYR A 106 -2.82 -16.95 -10.47
CA TYR A 106 -2.87 -17.37 -11.87
C TYR A 106 -1.72 -18.29 -12.24
N PHE A 107 -2.02 -19.28 -13.07
CA PHE A 107 -1.06 -20.27 -13.55
C PHE A 107 -1.13 -20.32 -15.07
N LYS A 108 -0.07 -19.85 -15.73
CA LYS A 108 0.07 -19.97 -17.19
C LYS A 108 0.29 -21.42 -17.59
N PHE A 109 -0.13 -21.79 -18.80
CA PHE A 109 0.05 -23.14 -19.32
C PHE A 109 1.53 -23.59 -19.33
N SER A 110 2.44 -22.66 -19.58
CA SER A 110 3.89 -22.91 -19.58
C SER A 110 4.51 -22.99 -18.19
N SER A 111 3.74 -22.81 -17.11
CA SER A 111 4.26 -22.91 -15.76
C SER A 111 4.60 -24.36 -15.42
N SER A 112 5.72 -24.53 -14.73
CA SER A 112 6.15 -25.79 -14.12
C SER A 112 5.10 -26.43 -13.20
N ASN A 113 4.20 -25.63 -12.60
CA ASN A 113 3.13 -26.11 -11.72
C ASN A 113 1.81 -26.41 -12.44
N PHE A 114 1.65 -26.05 -13.72
CA PHE A 114 0.35 -26.17 -14.39
C PHE A 114 -0.13 -27.63 -14.45
N ALA A 115 0.72 -28.55 -14.93
CA ALA A 115 0.37 -29.97 -15.04
C ALA A 115 0.04 -30.59 -13.67
N LEU A 116 0.83 -30.26 -12.64
CA LEU A 116 0.59 -30.71 -11.27
C LEU A 116 -0.73 -30.17 -10.72
N GLY A 117 -1.08 -28.91 -11.00
CA GLY A 117 -2.34 -28.33 -10.59
C GLY A 117 -3.56 -28.99 -11.25
N VAL A 118 -3.43 -29.41 -12.53
CA VAL A 118 -4.46 -30.20 -13.21
C VAL A 118 -4.62 -31.57 -12.56
N ILE A 119 -3.52 -32.30 -12.36
CA ILE A 119 -3.53 -33.65 -11.76
C ILE A 119 -4.14 -33.62 -10.36
N ASN A 120 -3.76 -32.63 -9.55
CA ASN A 120 -4.24 -32.48 -8.18
C ASN A 120 -5.62 -31.79 -8.08
N SER A 121 -6.25 -31.46 -9.22
CA SER A 121 -7.53 -30.74 -9.26
C SER A 121 -7.54 -29.45 -8.44
N THR A 122 -6.45 -28.68 -8.49
CA THR A 122 -6.29 -27.46 -7.66
C THR A 122 -6.90 -26.21 -8.28
N PHE A 123 -7.17 -26.22 -9.59
CA PHE A 123 -7.72 -25.07 -10.32
C PHE A 123 -9.25 -25.05 -10.33
N VAL A 124 -9.81 -23.85 -10.44
CA VAL A 124 -11.24 -23.65 -10.72
C VAL A 124 -11.59 -24.34 -12.02
N LYS A 125 -12.71 -25.06 -12.06
CA LYS A 125 -13.12 -25.82 -13.23
C LYS A 125 -14.01 -25.01 -14.15
N ASP A 126 -14.05 -25.41 -15.41
CA ASP A 126 -14.93 -24.85 -16.43
C ASP A 126 -16.40 -25.21 -16.16
N SER A 127 -17.29 -24.74 -17.05
CA SER A 127 -18.72 -25.01 -16.96
C SER A 127 -19.09 -26.50 -17.05
N GLY A 128 -18.24 -27.32 -17.68
CA GLY A 128 -18.37 -28.78 -17.72
C GLY A 128 -17.94 -29.47 -16.43
N GLY A 129 -17.06 -28.85 -15.65
CA GLY A 129 -16.57 -29.39 -14.37
C GLY A 129 -15.51 -30.48 -14.53
N VAL A 130 -14.91 -30.61 -15.72
CA VAL A 130 -13.92 -31.65 -16.04
C VAL A 130 -12.52 -31.07 -16.13
N VAL A 131 -12.35 -29.94 -16.83
CA VAL A 131 -11.06 -29.31 -17.09
C VAL A 131 -10.94 -27.97 -16.35
N PRO A 132 -9.72 -27.40 -16.21
CA PRO A 132 -9.57 -26.06 -15.66
C PRO A 132 -10.36 -25.03 -16.48
N GLY A 133 -11.08 -24.16 -15.77
CA GLY A 133 -11.66 -22.96 -16.34
C GLY A 133 -10.55 -21.93 -16.56
N LEU A 134 -10.47 -21.39 -17.78
CA LEU A 134 -9.46 -20.40 -18.13
C LEU A 134 -10.00 -18.98 -18.00
N THR A 135 -9.14 -18.07 -17.59
CA THR A 135 -9.38 -16.62 -17.58
C THR A 135 -8.21 -15.89 -18.22
N LEU A 136 -8.36 -14.59 -18.46
CA LEU A 136 -7.28 -13.74 -18.96
C LEU A 136 -6.55 -13.08 -17.80
N TYR A 137 -5.22 -13.19 -17.82
CA TYR A 137 -4.32 -12.45 -16.94
C TYR A 137 -3.11 -11.99 -17.78
N ASP A 138 -2.83 -10.68 -17.76
CA ASP A 138 -1.80 -10.03 -18.57
C ASP A 138 -1.84 -10.43 -20.07
N GLY A 139 -3.06 -10.49 -20.62
CA GLY A 139 -3.29 -10.82 -22.03
C GLY A 139 -3.08 -12.29 -22.41
N GLN A 140 -2.82 -13.17 -21.45
CA GLN A 140 -2.62 -14.60 -21.67
C GLN A 140 -3.69 -15.43 -20.96
N LEU A 141 -4.04 -16.58 -21.54
CA LEU A 141 -4.94 -17.54 -20.91
C LEU A 141 -4.23 -18.25 -19.76
N THR A 142 -4.86 -18.21 -18.59
CA THR A 142 -4.35 -18.81 -17.36
C THR A 142 -5.42 -19.62 -16.67
N ALA A 143 -5.01 -20.68 -15.96
CA ALA A 143 -5.84 -21.28 -14.93
C ALA A 143 -5.77 -20.40 -13.67
N ILE A 144 -6.80 -20.50 -12.82
CA ILE A 144 -6.84 -19.81 -11.53
C ILE A 144 -7.01 -20.85 -10.42
N LEU A 145 -6.32 -20.65 -9.30
CA LEU A 145 -6.42 -21.50 -8.11
C LEU A 145 -7.87 -21.59 -7.59
N ASP A 146 -8.36 -22.77 -7.22
CA ASP A 146 -9.65 -22.90 -6.53
C ASP A 146 -9.48 -22.66 -5.02
N VAL A 147 -9.57 -21.39 -4.60
CA VAL A 147 -9.46 -21.02 -3.17
C VAL A 147 -10.60 -21.53 -2.30
N PHE A 148 -11.68 -22.07 -2.89
CA PHE A 148 -12.78 -22.70 -2.15
C PHE A 148 -12.48 -24.17 -1.81
N ASN A 149 -11.40 -24.73 -2.36
CA ASN A 149 -10.89 -26.04 -2.00
C ASN A 149 -9.68 -25.91 -1.06
N GLN A 150 -9.82 -26.42 0.17
CA GLN A 150 -8.76 -26.36 1.17
C GLN A 150 -7.48 -27.08 0.70
N GLN A 151 -7.59 -28.14 -0.10
CA GLN A 151 -6.41 -28.82 -0.67
C GLN A 151 -5.64 -27.89 -1.62
N SER A 152 -6.34 -27.14 -2.48
CA SER A 152 -5.73 -26.15 -3.37
C SER A 152 -5.03 -25.04 -2.59
N VAL A 153 -5.69 -24.54 -1.55
CA VAL A 153 -5.12 -23.50 -0.67
C VAL A 153 -3.85 -24.00 0.01
N THR A 154 -3.87 -25.22 0.57
CA THR A 154 -2.69 -25.84 1.18
C THR A 154 -1.57 -26.01 0.14
N TRP A 155 -1.88 -26.55 -1.03
CA TRP A 155 -0.91 -26.77 -2.12
C TRP A 155 -0.20 -25.49 -2.57
N PHE A 156 -0.92 -24.36 -2.64
CA PHE A 156 -0.33 -23.07 -2.98
C PHE A 156 0.46 -22.45 -1.82
N THR A 157 -0.11 -22.45 -0.61
CA THR A 157 0.55 -21.84 0.56
C THR A 157 1.79 -22.60 1.02
N GLU A 158 1.89 -23.91 0.79
CA GLU A 158 3.11 -24.69 1.03
C GLU A 158 4.25 -24.24 0.11
N ARG A 159 3.99 -23.98 -1.17
CA ARG A 159 5.00 -23.42 -2.09
C ARG A 159 5.49 -22.05 -1.66
N LEU A 160 4.59 -21.19 -1.18
CA LEU A 160 5.00 -19.90 -0.62
C LEU A 160 5.88 -20.08 0.63
N LYS A 161 5.58 -21.07 1.49
CA LYS A 161 6.41 -21.39 2.67
C LYS A 161 7.78 -21.95 2.30
N GLU A 162 7.92 -22.69 1.19
CA GLU A 162 9.22 -23.18 0.71
C GLU A 162 10.20 -22.03 0.42
N LEU A 163 9.69 -20.83 0.07
CA LEU A 163 10.54 -19.64 -0.13
C LEU A 163 11.15 -19.12 1.18
N ASN A 164 10.65 -19.54 2.35
CA ASN A 164 11.26 -19.21 3.64
C ASN A 164 12.67 -19.83 3.78
N ASP A 165 12.97 -20.91 3.04
CA ASP A 165 14.31 -21.50 2.99
C ASP A 165 15.36 -20.47 2.60
N ILE A 166 14.95 -19.45 1.82
CA ILE A 166 15.78 -18.33 1.39
C ILE A 166 15.42 -16.99 2.04
N GLY A 167 14.71 -17.02 3.18
CA GLY A 167 14.39 -15.83 3.96
C GLY A 167 13.26 -14.97 3.40
N ILE A 168 12.51 -15.46 2.40
CA ILE A 168 11.40 -14.71 1.79
C ILE A 168 10.10 -15.05 2.52
N GLU A 169 9.53 -14.06 3.20
CA GLU A 169 8.30 -14.24 4.00
C GLU A 169 7.28 -13.12 3.74
N ASN A 170 7.51 -12.25 2.76
CA ASN A 170 6.68 -11.06 2.50
C ASN A 170 6.13 -11.10 1.08
N PHE A 171 4.85 -10.80 0.92
CA PHE A 171 4.15 -10.96 -0.36
C PHE A 171 3.29 -9.76 -0.72
N ARG A 172 3.22 -9.46 -2.01
CA ARG A 172 2.26 -8.53 -2.62
C ARG A 172 1.31 -9.35 -3.48
N LEU A 173 0.05 -9.46 -3.06
CA LEU A 173 -0.98 -10.18 -3.80
C LEU A 173 -1.63 -9.26 -4.84
N THR A 174 -1.46 -9.59 -6.11
CA THR A 174 -2.07 -8.87 -7.24
C THR A 174 -3.08 -9.73 -8.00
N TYR A 175 -4.04 -9.05 -8.62
CA TYR A 175 -4.99 -9.63 -9.57
C TYR A 175 -4.82 -9.04 -10.99
N GLY A 176 -3.86 -8.13 -11.19
CA GLY A 176 -3.66 -7.41 -12.45
C GLY A 176 -4.82 -6.46 -12.80
N THR A 177 -4.79 -5.94 -14.04
CA THR A 177 -5.72 -4.89 -14.51
C THR A 177 -7.13 -5.40 -14.84
N GLN A 178 -7.25 -6.69 -15.16
CA GLN A 178 -8.51 -7.39 -15.35
C GLN A 178 -8.28 -8.86 -14.99
N SER A 179 -9.18 -9.42 -14.19
CA SER A 179 -9.33 -10.87 -14.10
C SER A 179 -10.63 -11.19 -13.35
N TRP A 180 -11.65 -11.48 -14.14
CA TRP A 180 -12.85 -12.15 -13.66
C TRP A 180 -12.55 -13.63 -13.44
N LEU A 181 -13.36 -14.28 -12.60
CA LEU A 181 -13.41 -15.74 -12.56
C LEU A 181 -13.68 -16.30 -13.98
N PRO A 182 -13.26 -17.54 -14.29
CA PRO A 182 -13.58 -18.19 -15.55
C PRO A 182 -15.08 -18.12 -15.88
N TYR A 183 -15.44 -18.13 -17.16
CA TYR A 183 -16.85 -18.10 -17.56
C TYR A 183 -17.62 -19.30 -16.99
N LYS A 184 -18.68 -19.04 -16.22
CA LYS A 184 -19.47 -20.05 -15.47
C LYS A 184 -18.56 -20.99 -14.66
N PRO A 185 -17.84 -20.45 -13.66
CA PRO A 185 -16.85 -21.21 -12.92
C PRO A 185 -17.55 -22.28 -12.07
N ARG A 186 -16.96 -23.47 -11.98
CA ARG A 186 -17.36 -24.50 -11.02
C ARG A 186 -16.29 -24.65 -9.95
N PHE A 187 -16.68 -24.36 -8.72
CA PHE A 187 -15.88 -24.62 -7.53
C PHE A 187 -16.24 -25.98 -6.95
N GLN A 188 -15.32 -26.61 -6.22
CA GLN A 188 -15.58 -27.94 -5.66
C GLN A 188 -16.63 -27.95 -4.53
N SER A 189 -16.69 -26.89 -3.72
CA SER A 189 -17.40 -26.91 -2.44
C SER A 189 -18.61 -25.95 -2.34
N THR A 190 -18.65 -24.86 -3.11
CA THR A 190 -19.65 -23.79 -2.94
C THR A 190 -19.93 -23.00 -4.24
N THR A 191 -20.88 -22.05 -4.20
CA THR A 191 -20.95 -20.96 -5.17
C THR A 191 -20.04 -19.81 -4.74
N GLY A 192 -19.01 -19.49 -5.54
CA GLY A 192 -18.08 -18.40 -5.27
C GLY A 192 -18.43 -17.10 -6.00
N THR A 193 -18.18 -15.96 -5.36
CA THR A 193 -18.20 -14.64 -6.00
C THR A 193 -16.77 -14.10 -6.12
N PRO A 194 -16.48 -13.14 -7.03
CA PRO A 194 -15.15 -12.52 -7.10
C PRO A 194 -14.71 -11.87 -5.78
N ASN A 195 -15.64 -11.28 -5.03
CA ASN A 195 -15.34 -10.67 -3.73
C ASN A 195 -14.97 -11.73 -2.68
N LEU A 196 -15.75 -12.80 -2.59
CA LEU A 196 -15.47 -13.90 -1.66
C LEU A 196 -14.17 -14.63 -2.03
N TYR A 197 -13.89 -14.79 -3.33
CA TYR A 197 -12.61 -15.34 -3.81
C TYR A 197 -11.44 -14.51 -3.27
N ARG A 198 -11.50 -13.18 -3.44
CA ARG A 198 -10.42 -12.28 -3.00
C ARG A 198 -10.24 -12.32 -1.48
N LYS A 199 -11.34 -12.32 -0.73
CA LYS A 199 -11.32 -12.47 0.73
C LYS A 199 -10.57 -13.74 1.14
N LEU A 200 -10.98 -14.90 0.62
CA LEU A 200 -10.38 -16.20 0.97
C LEU A 200 -8.92 -16.31 0.54
N MET A 201 -8.57 -15.76 -0.64
CA MET A 201 -7.19 -15.69 -1.10
C MET A 201 -6.32 -14.83 -0.17
N THR A 202 -6.81 -13.66 0.23
CA THR A 202 -6.12 -12.79 1.19
C THR A 202 -5.93 -13.48 2.54
N GLU A 203 -6.97 -14.14 3.08
CA GLU A 203 -6.89 -14.91 4.32
C GLU A 203 -5.92 -16.10 4.22
N ALA A 204 -5.80 -16.73 3.04
CA ALA A 204 -4.86 -17.83 2.82
C ALA A 204 -3.41 -17.34 2.83
N VAL A 205 -3.11 -16.28 2.07
CA VAL A 205 -1.75 -15.72 1.97
C VAL A 205 -1.31 -15.08 3.30
N SER A 206 -2.23 -14.47 4.06
CA SER A 206 -1.90 -13.86 5.34
C SER A 206 -1.40 -14.85 6.39
N ARG A 207 -1.70 -16.15 6.25
CA ARG A 207 -1.21 -17.21 7.16
C ARG A 207 0.26 -17.54 6.94
N VAL A 208 0.83 -17.14 5.80
CA VAL A 208 2.21 -17.46 5.42
C VAL A 208 3.05 -16.22 5.18
N SER A 209 2.46 -15.03 5.32
CA SER A 209 3.13 -13.76 5.08
C SER A 209 3.33 -12.99 6.38
N LYS A 210 4.54 -12.47 6.63
CA LYS A 210 4.82 -11.52 7.71
C LYS A 210 4.34 -10.12 7.35
N THR A 211 4.65 -9.66 6.14
CA THR A 211 4.14 -8.41 5.57
C THR A 211 3.39 -8.70 4.29
N LEU A 212 2.09 -8.36 4.27
CA LEU A 212 1.20 -8.59 3.14
C LEU A 212 0.69 -7.27 2.56
N ILE A 213 0.92 -7.06 1.26
CA ILE A 213 0.30 -5.99 0.47
C ILE A 213 -0.80 -6.63 -0.39
N VAL A 214 -2.01 -6.08 -0.42
CA VAL A 214 -3.14 -6.65 -1.18
C VAL A 214 -3.75 -5.60 -2.10
N GLU A 215 -3.59 -5.81 -3.40
CA GLU A 215 -4.30 -5.02 -4.40
C GLU A 215 -5.77 -5.46 -4.50
N HIS A 216 -6.65 -4.50 -4.77
CA HIS A 216 -8.08 -4.76 -4.99
C HIS A 216 -8.77 -5.56 -3.87
N SER A 217 -8.36 -5.31 -2.62
CA SER A 217 -8.85 -6.03 -1.44
C SER A 217 -10.38 -6.03 -1.34
N SER A 218 -10.94 -7.11 -0.80
CA SER A 218 -12.39 -7.27 -0.63
C SER A 218 -12.69 -8.07 0.62
N GLU A 219 -13.54 -7.52 1.49
CA GLU A 219 -14.01 -8.15 2.74
C GLU A 219 -12.91 -8.66 3.70
N SER A 220 -11.67 -8.21 3.54
CA SER A 220 -10.48 -8.68 4.27
C SER A 220 -9.98 -7.71 5.35
N ARG A 221 -10.86 -6.85 5.88
CA ARG A 221 -10.53 -5.80 6.88
C ARG A 221 -9.94 -6.32 8.19
N HIS A 222 -10.19 -7.59 8.50
CA HIS A 222 -9.65 -8.26 9.67
C HIS A 222 -8.20 -8.71 9.48
N VAL A 223 -7.75 -8.82 8.23
CA VAL A 223 -6.39 -9.21 7.89
C VAL A 223 -5.46 -8.00 8.05
N ASN A 224 -4.33 -8.21 8.70
CA ASN A 224 -3.27 -7.22 8.81
C ASN A 224 -2.52 -7.09 7.47
N SER A 225 -3.09 -6.34 6.52
CA SER A 225 -2.51 -6.12 5.20
C SER A 225 -2.54 -4.66 4.79
N LEU A 226 -1.49 -4.24 4.08
CA LEU A 226 -1.42 -2.94 3.44
C LEU A 226 -2.26 -2.91 2.16
N VAL A 227 -3.04 -1.85 1.97
CA VAL A 227 -3.81 -1.60 0.74
C VAL A 227 -3.14 -0.50 -0.07
N PRO A 228 -2.55 -0.81 -1.24
CA PRO A 228 -1.78 0.15 -2.04
C PRO A 228 -2.67 1.11 -2.82
N LEU A 229 -2.34 2.40 -2.76
CA LEU A 229 -3.01 3.49 -3.47
C LEU A 229 -2.01 4.25 -4.33
N VAL A 230 -2.25 4.30 -5.64
CA VAL A 230 -1.36 5.00 -6.57
C VAL A 230 -1.76 6.48 -6.65
N ALA A 231 -0.86 7.38 -6.26
CA ALA A 231 -1.08 8.81 -6.43
C ALA A 231 -1.12 9.19 -7.91
N LYS A 232 -2.12 9.95 -8.34
CA LYS A 232 -2.19 10.44 -9.73
C LYS A 232 -1.66 11.86 -9.79
N ILE A 233 -0.81 12.14 -10.77
CA ILE A 233 -0.42 13.51 -11.13
C ILE A 233 -1.23 13.90 -12.35
N ASP A 234 -2.10 14.88 -12.20
CA ASP A 234 -2.99 15.36 -13.26
C ASP A 234 -2.93 16.88 -13.41
N LEU A 235 -3.45 17.39 -14.53
CA LEU A 235 -3.54 18.82 -14.78
C LEU A 235 -4.84 19.38 -14.19
N VAL A 236 -4.73 20.21 -13.15
CA VAL A 236 -5.84 20.98 -12.58
C VAL A 236 -5.57 22.46 -12.84
N ASP A 237 -6.46 23.12 -13.59
CA ASP A 237 -6.30 24.51 -14.01
C ASP A 237 -4.92 24.82 -14.63
N GLY A 238 -4.42 23.88 -15.45
CA GLY A 238 -3.14 24.00 -16.14
C GLY A 238 -1.89 23.76 -15.28
N ARG A 239 -2.05 23.30 -14.02
CA ARG A 239 -0.93 22.98 -13.11
C ARG A 239 -0.89 21.49 -12.82
N ASN A 240 0.31 20.96 -12.58
CA ASN A 240 0.46 19.60 -12.09
C ASN A 240 -0.03 19.53 -10.64
N CYS A 241 -0.92 18.58 -10.35
CA CYS A 241 -1.45 18.36 -9.00
C CYS A 241 -1.54 16.87 -8.67
N ILE A 242 -1.32 16.53 -7.39
CA ILE A 242 -1.63 15.22 -6.83
C ILE A 242 -3.14 15.15 -6.60
N VAL A 243 -3.79 14.12 -7.14
CA VAL A 243 -5.24 13.94 -7.05
C VAL A 243 -5.60 12.49 -6.70
N GLY A 244 -6.77 12.30 -6.09
CA GLY A 244 -7.41 10.98 -5.88
C GLY A 244 -6.92 10.17 -4.68
N VAL A 245 -5.68 10.38 -4.22
CA VAL A 245 -5.09 9.49 -3.20
C VAL A 245 -5.65 9.72 -1.80
N ILE A 246 -5.96 10.97 -1.42
CA ILE A 246 -6.46 11.28 -0.07
C ILE A 246 -7.91 10.83 0.08
N ASP A 247 -8.76 11.14 -0.89
CA ASP A 247 -10.17 10.72 -0.91
C ASP A 247 -10.32 9.20 -0.97
N GLU A 248 -9.49 8.50 -1.76
CA GLU A 248 -9.46 7.03 -1.77
C GLU A 248 -9.01 6.46 -0.41
N ALA A 249 -7.96 7.03 0.19
CA ALA A 249 -7.46 6.63 1.50
C ALA A 249 -8.49 6.81 2.61
N LEU A 250 -9.17 7.97 2.65
CA LEU A 250 -10.22 8.28 3.62
C LEU A 250 -11.42 7.36 3.44
N THR A 251 -11.82 7.09 2.20
CA THR A 251 -12.92 6.17 1.88
C THR A 251 -12.63 4.77 2.40
N LEU A 252 -11.46 4.22 2.07
CA LEU A 252 -11.03 2.90 2.54
C LEU A 252 -10.91 2.84 4.07
N SER A 253 -10.37 3.90 4.68
CA SER A 253 -10.24 4.03 6.14
C SER A 253 -11.60 3.98 6.84
N ILE A 254 -12.60 4.74 6.35
CA ILE A 254 -13.98 4.69 6.86
C ILE A 254 -14.59 3.30 6.65
N MET A 255 -14.30 2.66 5.52
CA MET A 255 -14.72 1.29 5.22
C MET A 255 -14.02 0.23 6.08
N GLY A 256 -13.07 0.61 6.95
CA GLY A 256 -12.43 -0.30 7.91
C GLY A 256 -11.11 -0.90 7.42
N TYR A 257 -10.44 -0.30 6.43
CA TYR A 257 -9.08 -0.63 6.03
C TYR A 257 -8.11 0.41 6.63
N PRO A 258 -7.55 0.18 7.83
CA PRO A 258 -6.75 1.18 8.52
C PRO A 258 -5.32 1.32 7.96
N LEU A 259 -4.83 0.32 7.22
CA LEU A 259 -3.46 0.25 6.70
C LEU A 259 -3.43 0.53 5.20
N VAL A 260 -3.73 1.77 4.82
CA VAL A 260 -3.55 2.23 3.43
C VAL A 260 -2.12 2.71 3.22
N MET A 261 -1.58 2.55 2.01
CA MET A 261 -0.22 3.00 1.67
C MET A 261 -0.19 3.78 0.36
N VAL A 262 0.74 4.73 0.24
CA VAL A 262 0.98 5.44 -1.04
C VAL A 262 1.97 4.63 -1.89
N ASP A 263 1.46 4.06 -2.97
CA ASP A 263 2.17 3.12 -3.84
C ASP A 263 2.72 3.82 -5.09
N GLY A 264 3.74 4.66 -4.88
CA GLY A 264 4.31 5.47 -5.94
C GLY A 264 3.33 6.49 -6.52
N PHE A 265 3.50 6.77 -7.81
CA PHE A 265 2.67 7.71 -8.55
C PHE A 265 2.52 7.33 -10.03
N LYS A 266 1.51 7.89 -10.67
CA LYS A 266 1.25 7.77 -12.10
C LYS A 266 0.97 9.15 -12.72
N GLU A 267 1.72 9.47 -13.77
CA GLU A 267 1.51 10.68 -14.57
C GLU A 267 0.32 10.47 -15.52
N MET A 268 -0.70 11.32 -15.40
CA MET A 268 -1.84 11.36 -16.31
C MET A 268 -1.48 12.12 -17.59
N LYS A 269 -2.33 12.04 -18.61
CA LYS A 269 -2.02 12.58 -19.94
C LYS A 269 -1.72 14.08 -19.89
N GLY A 270 -0.48 14.45 -20.20
CA GLY A 270 -0.02 15.84 -20.26
C GLY A 270 0.53 16.38 -18.93
N ALA A 271 0.23 15.72 -17.81
CA ALA A 271 0.80 16.04 -16.51
C ALA A 271 2.21 15.46 -16.36
N LYS A 272 3.02 16.06 -15.50
CA LYS A 272 4.41 15.66 -15.25
C LYS A 272 4.73 15.68 -13.76
N MET A 273 5.51 14.70 -13.33
CA MET A 273 6.14 14.69 -12.02
C MET A 273 7.39 15.56 -12.05
N THR A 274 7.22 16.85 -11.74
CA THR A 274 8.33 17.79 -11.57
C THR A 274 9.03 17.59 -10.23
N SER A 275 10.19 18.24 -10.03
CA SER A 275 10.90 18.19 -8.75
C SER A 275 10.06 18.69 -7.57
N GLU A 276 9.28 19.76 -7.78
CA GLU A 276 8.35 20.28 -6.76
C GLU A 276 7.27 19.23 -6.44
N MET A 277 6.64 18.65 -7.46
CA MET A 277 5.62 17.63 -7.26
C MET A 277 6.14 16.37 -6.58
N TYR A 278 7.39 15.98 -6.87
CA TYR A 278 8.02 14.85 -6.20
C TYR A 278 8.18 15.11 -4.69
N LEU A 279 8.61 16.31 -4.30
CA LEU A 279 8.71 16.69 -2.88
C LEU A 279 7.33 16.72 -2.21
N ARG A 280 6.32 17.32 -2.86
CA ARG A 280 4.95 17.34 -2.32
C ARG A 280 4.37 15.93 -2.18
N TRP A 281 4.62 15.05 -3.14
CA TRP A 281 4.24 13.64 -3.08
C TRP A 281 4.98 12.91 -1.95
N TYR A 282 6.28 13.13 -1.80
CA TYR A 282 7.08 12.49 -0.76
C TYR A 282 6.59 12.89 0.64
N LEU A 283 6.39 14.19 0.87
CA LEU A 283 5.82 14.73 2.11
C LEU A 283 4.46 14.12 2.44
N LEU A 284 3.57 14.02 1.44
CA LEU A 284 2.28 13.35 1.62
C LEU A 284 2.47 11.87 1.98
N ALA A 285 3.32 11.15 1.26
CA ALA A 285 3.57 9.73 1.48
C ALA A 285 4.12 9.42 2.89
N LEU A 286 4.94 10.32 3.46
CA LEU A 286 5.45 10.19 4.83
C LEU A 286 4.35 10.23 5.91
N THR A 287 3.17 10.78 5.59
CA THR A 287 2.01 10.86 6.50
C THR A 287 1.06 9.67 6.39
N PHE A 288 1.40 8.67 5.58
CA PHE A 288 0.63 7.43 5.44
C PHE A 288 1.28 6.27 6.21
N PRO A 289 0.49 5.23 6.57
CA PRO A 289 1.01 4.03 7.22
C PRO A 289 2.23 3.37 6.57
N ALA A 290 2.30 3.42 5.25
CA ALA A 290 3.48 3.01 4.50
C ALA A 290 3.50 3.71 3.13
N TYR A 291 4.64 3.62 2.46
CA TYR A 291 4.79 4.12 1.10
C TYR A 291 5.86 3.35 0.31
N LEU A 292 5.63 3.23 -1.00
CA LEU A 292 6.57 2.65 -1.98
C LEU A 292 7.19 3.76 -2.82
N ILE A 293 8.53 3.83 -2.82
CA ILE A 293 9.29 4.66 -3.74
C ILE A 293 9.44 3.88 -5.05
N THR A 294 8.65 4.27 -6.05
CA THR A 294 8.74 3.70 -7.40
C THR A 294 9.86 4.32 -8.21
N LYS A 295 10.12 5.63 -8.07
CA LYS A 295 11.28 6.29 -8.69
C LYS A 295 12.18 6.89 -7.61
N PRO A 296 13.43 6.43 -7.47
CA PRO A 296 14.36 7.01 -6.50
C PRO A 296 14.64 8.49 -6.76
N PRO A 297 14.90 9.29 -5.70
CA PRO A 297 15.08 10.74 -5.84
C PRO A 297 16.25 11.09 -6.77
N TRP A 298 17.34 10.33 -6.74
CA TRP A 298 18.50 10.54 -7.62
C TRP A 298 18.20 10.29 -9.11
N SER A 299 17.24 9.42 -9.41
CA SER A 299 16.78 9.17 -10.79
C SER A 299 15.85 10.26 -11.33
N VAL A 300 15.12 10.95 -10.43
CA VAL A 300 14.23 12.06 -10.80
C VAL A 300 15.06 13.33 -10.98
N ASN A 301 15.81 13.72 -9.95
CA ASN A 301 16.72 14.85 -9.99
C ASN A 301 17.70 14.76 -8.82
N LYS A 302 19.01 14.77 -9.09
CA LYS A 302 20.05 14.69 -8.05
C LYS A 302 19.93 15.77 -6.96
N SER A 303 19.39 16.96 -7.27
CA SER A 303 19.19 18.01 -6.26
C SER A 303 18.12 17.64 -5.20
N LEU A 304 17.23 16.70 -5.50
CA LEU A 304 16.19 16.22 -4.57
C LEU A 304 16.77 15.35 -3.46
N VAL A 305 17.89 14.68 -3.70
CA VAL A 305 18.51 13.74 -2.75
C VAL A 305 18.70 14.41 -1.39
N HIS A 306 19.26 15.61 -1.37
CA HIS A 306 19.49 16.34 -0.13
C HIS A 306 18.18 16.70 0.60
N ALA A 307 17.19 17.21 -0.13
CA ALA A 307 15.90 17.58 0.45
C ALA A 307 15.16 16.36 1.04
N VAL A 308 15.03 15.29 0.26
CA VAL A 308 14.35 14.05 0.67
C VAL A 308 15.02 13.43 1.90
N LYS A 309 16.35 13.42 1.94
CA LYS A 309 17.12 12.93 3.10
C LYS A 309 16.83 13.72 4.37
N GLN A 310 16.71 15.05 4.28
CA GLN A 310 16.42 15.86 5.46
C GLN A 310 15.00 15.64 6.01
N LEU A 311 14.04 15.35 5.13
CA LEU A 311 12.64 15.13 5.49
C LEU A 311 12.40 13.75 6.11
N SER A 312 13.00 12.70 5.53
CA SER A 312 12.70 11.31 5.86
C SER A 312 12.75 10.93 7.36
N PRO A 313 13.72 11.38 8.18
CA PRO A 313 13.82 10.97 9.58
C PRO A 313 12.93 11.82 10.51
N LYS A 314 12.53 13.02 10.06
CA LYS A 314 11.79 14.01 10.87
C LYS A 314 10.29 13.96 10.63
N GLU A 315 9.87 13.45 9.48
CA GLU A 315 8.49 13.58 9.04
C GLU A 315 7.84 12.23 8.71
N ASN A 316 8.55 11.11 8.88
CA ASN A 316 7.89 9.81 8.78
C ASN A 316 6.84 9.65 9.89
N MET A 317 5.84 8.82 9.61
CA MET A 317 4.71 8.64 10.49
C MET A 317 5.12 8.17 11.90
N SER A 318 6.14 7.33 12.05
CA SER A 318 6.70 6.97 13.36
C SER A 318 7.10 8.19 14.18
N HIS A 319 7.86 9.11 13.58
CA HIS A 319 8.32 10.31 14.26
C HIS A 319 7.16 11.28 14.55
N ILE A 320 6.23 11.46 13.61
CA ILE A 320 5.02 12.28 13.82
C ILE A 320 4.23 11.76 15.02
N LEU A 321 4.02 10.45 15.08
CA LEU A 321 3.23 9.82 16.13
C LEU A 321 3.94 9.87 17.48
N GLY A 322 5.25 9.59 17.54
CA GLY A 322 6.01 9.51 18.78
C GLY A 322 5.27 8.67 19.84
N ASP A 323 5.07 9.23 21.03
CA ASP A 323 4.35 8.57 22.13
C ASP A 323 2.88 8.24 21.81
N TYR A 324 2.27 8.91 20.82
CA TYR A 324 0.88 8.63 20.42
C TYR A 324 0.73 7.29 19.69
N LEU A 325 1.81 6.69 19.19
CA LEU A 325 1.75 5.43 18.44
C LEU A 325 1.06 4.31 19.22
N HIS A 326 1.34 4.18 20.51
CA HIS A 326 0.69 3.18 21.36
C HIS A 326 -0.82 3.42 21.48
N GLN A 327 -1.22 4.68 21.71
CA GLN A 327 -2.64 5.02 21.78
C GLN A 327 -3.34 4.79 20.44
N LEU A 328 -2.73 5.18 19.32
CA LEU A 328 -3.26 4.94 17.99
C LEU A 328 -3.44 3.44 17.72
N THR A 329 -2.49 2.61 18.18
CA THR A 329 -2.58 1.14 18.09
C THR A 329 -3.84 0.63 18.78
N GLU A 330 -4.10 1.08 20.01
CA GLU A 330 -5.29 0.71 20.78
C GLU A 330 -6.59 1.18 20.11
N GLU A 331 -6.59 2.36 19.49
CA GLU A 331 -7.71 2.87 18.70
C GLU A 331 -7.99 1.97 17.48
N VAL A 332 -6.94 1.56 16.76
CA VAL A 332 -7.03 0.68 15.59
C VAL A 332 -7.51 -0.73 15.96
N LEU A 333 -7.08 -1.28 17.10
CA LEU A 333 -7.58 -2.55 17.63
C LEU A 333 -9.08 -2.50 17.99
N LYS A 334 -9.58 -1.31 18.34
CA LYS A 334 -11.04 -1.04 18.50
C LYS A 334 -11.74 -0.81 17.16
N GLY A 335 -11.00 -0.89 16.05
CA GLY A 335 -11.44 -0.74 14.67
C GLY A 335 -11.41 0.69 14.15
N GLN A 336 -10.96 1.67 14.94
CA GLN A 336 -10.92 3.06 14.49
C GLN A 336 -9.88 3.24 13.37
N PRO A 337 -10.10 4.12 12.39
CA PRO A 337 -9.15 4.29 11.31
C PRO A 337 -7.91 5.06 11.78
N ILE A 338 -6.79 4.84 11.09
CA ILE A 338 -5.59 5.67 11.27
C ILE A 338 -5.81 7.03 10.62
N LEU A 339 -6.12 7.05 9.32
CA LEU A 339 -6.42 8.29 8.59
C LEU A 339 -7.92 8.58 8.68
N ARG A 340 -8.28 9.78 9.15
CA ARG A 340 -9.68 10.16 9.38
C ARG A 340 -10.03 11.44 8.63
N PRO A 341 -11.25 11.54 8.08
CA PRO A 341 -11.71 12.79 7.51
C PRO A 341 -11.88 13.84 8.61
N VAL A 342 -11.75 15.12 8.28
CA VAL A 342 -11.74 16.19 9.30
C VAL A 342 -13.07 16.31 10.06
N TRP A 343 -14.20 16.02 9.39
CA TRP A 343 -15.51 15.97 10.04
C TRP A 343 -15.61 14.91 11.14
N TRP A 344 -14.64 14.00 11.27
CA TRP A 344 -14.59 13.01 12.35
C TRP A 344 -14.56 13.64 13.75
N GLN A 345 -13.95 14.82 13.89
CA GLN A 345 -13.89 15.56 15.16
C GLN A 345 -15.23 16.19 15.55
N ASP A 346 -16.10 16.47 14.58
CA ASP A 346 -17.41 17.07 14.81
C ASP A 346 -18.46 16.50 13.84
N PRO A 347 -18.87 15.23 14.03
CA PRO A 347 -19.61 14.49 13.02
C PRO A 347 -21.06 14.91 12.85
N ASN A 348 -21.61 15.72 13.75
CA ASN A 348 -22.97 16.22 13.67
C ASN A 348 -23.04 17.64 13.09
N ASN A 349 -21.90 18.25 12.75
CA ASN A 349 -21.84 19.62 12.27
C ASN A 349 -22.02 19.70 10.75
N ALA A 350 -23.21 20.10 10.34
CA ALA A 350 -23.59 20.22 8.94
C ALA A 350 -22.68 21.17 8.14
N SER A 351 -22.11 22.21 8.77
CA SER A 351 -21.20 23.13 8.08
C SER A 351 -19.88 22.47 7.70
N VAL A 352 -19.36 21.56 8.52
CA VAL A 352 -18.13 20.81 8.20
C VAL A 352 -18.38 19.81 7.07
N HIS A 353 -19.54 19.14 7.09
CA HIS A 353 -19.95 18.27 5.98
C HIS A 353 -20.15 19.05 4.67
N ALA A 354 -20.76 20.23 4.74
CA ALA A 354 -20.97 21.09 3.58
C ALA A 354 -19.68 21.60 2.94
N MET A 355 -18.58 21.69 3.69
CA MET A 355 -17.27 22.08 3.15
C MET A 355 -16.64 20.99 2.26
N ALA A 356 -17.12 19.74 2.32
CA ALA A 356 -16.63 18.63 1.49
C ALA A 356 -15.10 18.53 1.44
N ILE A 357 -14.46 18.68 2.60
CA ILE A 357 -13.00 18.75 2.72
C ILE A 357 -12.38 17.41 2.29
N GLN A 358 -11.57 17.44 1.24
CA GLN A 358 -10.94 16.24 0.62
C GLN A 358 -9.41 16.33 0.57
N ASP A 359 -8.83 17.47 0.92
CA ASP A 359 -7.42 17.78 0.73
C ASP A 359 -6.65 17.99 2.04
N GLN A 360 -7.29 17.77 3.19
CA GLN A 360 -6.69 17.70 4.52
C GLN A 360 -7.38 16.59 5.33
N PHE A 361 -6.65 15.98 6.25
CA PHE A 361 -7.11 14.81 7.01
C PHE A 361 -6.45 14.74 8.39
N LEU A 362 -6.98 13.88 9.24
CA LEU A 362 -6.44 13.62 10.56
C LEU A 362 -5.64 12.31 10.58
N ILE A 363 -4.59 12.26 11.39
CA ILE A 363 -3.97 11.02 11.84
C ILE A 363 -4.39 10.79 13.29
N GLY A 364 -5.22 9.77 13.49
CA GLY A 364 -5.92 9.55 14.76
C GLY A 364 -6.78 10.76 15.11
N GLU A 365 -6.76 11.16 16.38
CA GLU A 365 -7.37 12.42 16.83
C GLU A 365 -6.35 13.56 16.95
N MET A 366 -5.07 13.21 17.06
CA MET A 366 -4.02 14.11 17.55
C MET A 366 -3.41 15.01 16.51
N PHE A 367 -3.41 14.63 15.23
CA PHE A 367 -2.70 15.38 14.20
C PHE A 367 -3.63 15.71 13.04
N LEU A 368 -3.62 16.97 12.61
CA LEU A 368 -4.27 17.44 11.39
C LEU A 368 -3.19 17.74 10.35
N ILE A 369 -3.33 17.13 9.18
CA ILE A 369 -2.41 17.21 8.05
C ILE A 369 -3.08 17.99 6.92
N ALA A 370 -2.43 19.05 6.45
CA ALA A 370 -2.93 19.91 5.38
C ALA A 370 -1.86 20.12 4.29
N PRO A 371 -1.66 19.13 3.40
CA PRO A 371 -0.61 19.18 2.38
C PRO A 371 -0.91 20.21 1.28
N ILE A 372 0.14 20.71 0.62
CA ILE A 372 0.00 21.38 -0.68
C ILE A 372 0.04 20.30 -1.77
N LEU A 373 -0.98 20.28 -2.63
CA LEU A 373 -1.14 19.24 -3.65
C LEU A 373 -0.87 19.72 -5.08
N CYS A 374 -0.71 21.02 -5.30
CA CYS A 374 -0.54 21.59 -6.64
C CYS A 374 0.77 22.37 -6.75
N GLU A 375 1.42 22.23 -7.90
CA GLU A 375 2.66 22.92 -8.23
C GLU A 375 2.49 24.45 -8.21
N GLY A 376 3.53 25.15 -7.74
CA GLY A 376 3.57 26.61 -7.65
C GLY A 376 2.71 27.18 -6.52
N ARG A 377 2.20 26.34 -5.61
CA ARG A 377 1.44 26.77 -4.43
C ARG A 377 2.32 26.73 -3.18
N TYR A 378 2.25 27.80 -2.41
CA TYR A 378 3.02 28.00 -1.17
C TYR A 378 2.14 28.47 -0.01
N GLN A 379 0.82 28.46 -0.22
CA GLN A 379 -0.18 28.79 0.80
C GLN A 379 -1.48 28.05 0.48
N ARG A 380 -2.29 27.79 1.50
CA ARG A 380 -3.62 27.21 1.35
C ARG A 380 -4.55 27.63 2.48
N ASP A 381 -5.84 27.52 2.24
CA ASP A 381 -6.81 27.58 3.31
C ASP A 381 -6.79 26.27 4.11
N VAL A 382 -6.93 26.38 5.43
CA VAL A 382 -6.96 25.24 6.35
C VAL A 382 -8.12 25.39 7.31
N TYR A 383 -9.03 24.43 7.31
CA TYR A 383 -10.05 24.34 8.35
C TYR A 383 -9.45 23.68 9.61
N ILE A 384 -9.47 24.40 10.72
CA ILE A 384 -9.09 23.92 12.04
C ILE A 384 -10.36 23.47 12.77
N PRO A 385 -10.51 22.19 13.13
CA PRO A 385 -11.69 21.69 13.84
C PRO A 385 -11.70 22.15 15.30
N PRO A 386 -12.81 21.95 16.05
CA PRO A 386 -12.90 22.34 17.46
C PRO A 386 -11.73 21.82 18.31
N GLY A 387 -11.24 22.67 19.23
CA GLY A 387 -10.15 22.34 20.14
C GLY A 387 -8.97 23.30 20.09
N ILE A 388 -7.94 22.99 20.85
CA ILE A 388 -6.68 23.74 20.92
C ILE A 388 -5.65 23.00 20.07
N TRP A 389 -5.14 23.68 19.06
CA TRP A 389 -4.17 23.14 18.10
C TRP A 389 -2.85 23.90 18.18
N GLU A 390 -1.76 23.21 17.92
CA GLU A 390 -0.40 23.76 17.95
C GLU A 390 0.30 23.47 16.62
N SER A 391 0.92 24.48 16.02
CA SER A 391 1.76 24.34 14.82
C SER A 391 2.87 25.39 14.87
N GLU A 392 4.13 24.98 14.73
CA GLU A 392 5.31 25.87 14.72
C GLU A 392 5.26 26.94 15.83
N ASP A 393 5.08 26.50 17.07
CA ASP A 393 4.97 27.32 18.30
C ASP A 393 3.75 28.25 18.39
N ARG A 394 2.79 28.13 17.47
CA ARG A 394 1.53 28.89 17.50
C ARG A 394 0.41 28.07 18.08
N ILE A 395 -0.26 28.62 19.09
CA ILE A 395 -1.52 28.08 19.62
C ILE A 395 -2.69 28.64 18.81
N ILE A 396 -3.58 27.75 18.36
CA ILE A 396 -4.67 28.05 17.45
C ILE A 396 -5.95 27.45 18.04
N LEU A 397 -6.92 28.31 18.33
CA LEU A 397 -8.25 27.90 18.78
C LEU A 397 -9.16 27.66 17.57
N GLY A 398 -9.71 26.45 17.46
CA GLY A 398 -10.78 26.11 16.52
C GLY A 398 -12.17 26.11 17.17
N PRO A 399 -13.26 26.03 16.39
CA PRO A 399 -13.27 25.86 14.95
C PRO A 399 -13.09 27.17 14.18
N LYS A 400 -12.23 27.19 13.16
CA LYS A 400 -12.08 28.33 12.24
C LYS A 400 -11.36 27.93 10.95
N VAL A 401 -11.47 28.75 9.91
CA VAL A 401 -10.64 28.65 8.71
C VAL A 401 -9.46 29.62 8.84
N LEU A 402 -8.24 29.10 8.67
CA LEU A 402 -7.05 29.90 8.45
C LEU A 402 -6.93 30.14 6.95
N THR A 403 -7.04 31.38 6.51
CA THR A 403 -6.91 31.75 5.10
C THR A 403 -5.46 31.98 4.72
N ASP A 404 -5.06 31.55 3.52
CA ASP A 404 -3.70 31.76 2.98
C ASP A 404 -2.59 31.34 3.95
N PHE A 405 -2.77 30.21 4.65
CA PHE A 405 -1.78 29.70 5.58
C PHE A 405 -0.50 29.31 4.82
N PRO A 406 0.68 29.87 5.17
CA PRO A 406 1.91 29.65 4.42
C PRO A 406 2.47 28.24 4.62
N VAL A 407 2.88 27.61 3.52
CA VAL A 407 3.44 26.25 3.49
C VAL A 407 4.70 26.22 2.60
N PRO A 408 5.90 26.28 3.20
CA PRO A 408 7.16 26.12 2.49
C PRO A 408 7.21 24.81 1.68
N LEU A 409 8.09 24.75 0.68
CA LEU A 409 8.21 23.59 -0.20
C LEU A 409 8.67 22.32 0.54
N ASP A 410 9.57 22.51 1.50
CA ASP A 410 10.26 21.51 2.30
C ASP A 410 9.54 21.21 3.62
N LYS A 411 8.24 21.46 3.69
CA LYS A 411 7.44 21.18 4.89
C LYS A 411 6.06 20.67 4.55
N ILE A 412 5.56 19.78 5.40
CA ILE A 412 4.14 19.48 5.50
C ILE A 412 3.54 20.21 6.69
N VAL A 413 2.35 20.80 6.51
CA VAL A 413 1.65 21.45 7.63
C VAL A 413 1.05 20.39 8.52
N ILE A 414 1.48 20.37 9.77
CA ILE A 414 0.96 19.51 10.83
C ILE A 414 0.51 20.38 11.98
N PHE A 415 -0.76 20.24 12.36
CA PHE A 415 -1.26 20.78 13.62
C PHE A 415 -1.42 19.64 14.62
N LYS A 416 -0.86 19.79 15.81
CA LYS A 416 -1.00 18.84 16.92
C LYS A 416 -2.09 19.32 17.88
N GLN A 417 -3.05 18.48 18.21
CA GLN A 417 -4.08 18.77 19.19
C GLN A 417 -3.47 18.74 20.60
N ARG A 418 -3.75 19.77 21.40
CA ARG A 418 -3.50 19.77 22.84
C ARG A 418 -4.69 19.12 23.54
N LYS A 419 -4.46 17.97 24.18
CA LYS A 419 -5.42 17.44 25.16
C LYS A 419 -5.21 18.17 26.49
N GLU A 420 -6.26 18.81 27.01
CA GLU A 420 -6.24 19.30 28.39
C GLU A 420 -6.07 18.07 29.31
N LYS A 421 -5.14 18.17 30.27
CA LYS A 421 -4.83 17.10 31.22
C LYS A 421 -5.90 16.99 32.30
#